data_AF-A0A960CXH1-F1
#
_entry.id   AF-A0A960CXH1-F1
#
_cell.length_a   1.000
_cell.length_b   1.000
_cell.length_c   1.000
_cell.angle_alpha   90.00
_cell.angle_beta   90.00
_cell.angle_gamma   90.00
#
_symmetry.space_group_name_H-M   'P 1'
#
loop_
_entity.id
_entity.type
_entity.pdbx_description
1 polymer ?
#
loop_
_entity_poly.entity_id
_entity_poly.type
_entity_poly.pdbx_seq_one_letter_code
_entity_poly.pdbx_strand_id
1 'polypeptide(L)'
;MAQATTEPVRLPPGPRTPRTVQGLRFLVSRRSSIGGLTRRYGPAVSLNLPIFGKTVLISEPGLVKDLFTAGGDLVGRATNLGEVLGPGSTFSLDGDEHRERRKLLVPPFHGKRMHGYESIVEEEVLR
;
A
#
# COMPACT_ATOMS: atom_id res chain seq x y z
N MET A 1 16.93 3.32 -7.26
CA MET A 1 16.23 4.63 -7.15
C MET A 1 15.33 4.77 -8.35
N ALA A 2 14.02 4.81 -8.14
CA ALA A 2 13.04 4.93 -9.22
C ALA A 2 13.19 6.28 -9.96
N GLN A 3 13.04 6.26 -11.28
CA GLN A 3 13.11 7.44 -12.15
C GLN A 3 12.01 7.36 -13.20
N ALA A 4 11.52 8.53 -13.64
CA ALA A 4 10.66 8.60 -14.80
C ALA A 4 11.42 8.13 -16.04
N THR A 5 10.80 7.27 -16.84
CA THR A 5 11.39 6.76 -18.09
C THR A 5 10.39 6.90 -19.24
N THR A 6 10.90 7.16 -20.44
CA THR A 6 10.12 7.13 -21.69
C THR A 6 10.16 5.77 -22.38
N GLU A 7 10.86 4.79 -21.79
CA GLU A 7 10.90 3.43 -22.32
C GLU A 7 9.51 2.79 -22.33
N PRO A 8 9.23 1.88 -23.29
CA PRO A 8 7.96 1.20 -23.34
C PRO A 8 7.74 0.36 -22.08
N VAL A 9 6.53 0.47 -21.50
CA VAL A 9 6.16 -0.23 -20.27
C VAL A 9 6.21 -1.75 -20.47
N ARG A 10 7.19 -2.41 -19.85
CA ARG A 10 7.31 -3.88 -19.82
C ARG A 10 6.89 -4.40 -18.45
N LEU A 11 5.65 -4.88 -18.37
CA LEU A 11 5.12 -5.46 -17.14
C LEU A 11 5.64 -6.90 -16.94
N PRO A 12 5.86 -7.32 -15.68
CA PRO A 12 6.24 -8.69 -15.39
C PRO A 12 5.16 -9.70 -15.84
N PRO A 13 5.54 -10.96 -16.11
CA PRO A 13 4.58 -11.98 -16.48
C PRO A 13 3.56 -12.23 -15.36
N GLY A 14 2.38 -12.69 -15.74
CA GLY A 14 1.27 -12.90 -14.82
C GLY A 14 0.37 -14.04 -15.25
N PRO A 15 -0.48 -14.56 -14.34
CA PRO A 15 -1.48 -15.56 -14.68
C PRO A 15 -2.47 -15.03 -15.74
N ARG A 16 -2.75 -15.85 -16.75
CA ARG A 16 -3.74 -15.58 -17.81
C ARG A 16 -5.18 -15.92 -17.41
N THR A 17 -5.41 -16.26 -16.15
CA THR A 17 -6.75 -16.61 -15.65
C THR A 17 -7.67 -15.39 -15.62
N PRO A 18 -9.00 -15.58 -15.74
CA PRO A 18 -9.95 -14.46 -15.70
C PRO A 18 -9.87 -13.64 -14.39
N ARG A 19 -10.21 -12.35 -14.47
CA ARG A 19 -10.19 -11.39 -13.33
C ARG A 19 -10.98 -11.89 -12.12
N THR A 20 -12.12 -12.52 -12.33
CA THR A 20 -12.97 -13.08 -11.26
C THR A 20 -12.29 -14.24 -10.54
N VAL A 21 -11.63 -15.14 -11.29
CA VAL A 21 -10.88 -16.26 -10.73
C VAL A 21 -9.67 -15.75 -9.94
N GLN A 22 -8.94 -14.78 -10.47
CA GLN A 22 -7.83 -14.14 -9.75
C GLN A 22 -8.32 -13.48 -8.45
N GLY A 23 -9.43 -12.73 -8.53
CA GLY A 23 -10.05 -12.07 -7.39
C GLY A 23 -10.51 -13.05 -6.31
N LEU A 24 -11.28 -14.07 -6.66
CA LEU A 24 -11.78 -15.06 -5.71
C LEU A 24 -10.64 -15.82 -5.04
N ARG A 25 -9.64 -16.25 -5.81
CA ARG A 25 -8.47 -16.96 -5.27
C ARG A 25 -7.68 -16.09 -4.29
N PHE A 26 -7.51 -14.80 -4.62
CA PHE A 26 -6.88 -13.81 -3.76
C PHE A 26 -7.67 -13.56 -2.47
N LEU A 27 -9.00 -13.52 -2.53
CA LEU A 27 -9.87 -13.32 -1.37
C LEU A 27 -9.87 -14.51 -0.42
N VAL A 28 -10.07 -15.73 -0.95
CA VAL A 28 -10.22 -16.96 -0.15
C VAL A 28 -8.88 -17.47 0.38
N SER A 29 -7.79 -17.24 -0.35
CA SER A 29 -6.50 -17.88 -0.07
C SER A 29 -5.31 -16.95 -0.33
N ARG A 30 -5.38 -15.70 0.14
CA ARG A 30 -4.39 -14.65 -0.16
C ARG A 30 -2.95 -15.12 -0.01
N ARG A 31 -2.59 -15.69 1.14
CA ARG A 31 -1.22 -16.11 1.44
C ARG A 31 -0.72 -17.22 0.51
N SER A 32 -1.51 -18.28 0.32
CA SER A 32 -1.17 -19.40 -0.57
C SER A 32 -1.11 -18.95 -2.03
N SER A 33 -2.03 -18.09 -2.44
CA SER A 33 -2.06 -17.53 -3.80
C SER A 33 -0.82 -16.70 -4.10
N ILE A 34 -0.44 -15.79 -3.21
CA ILE A 34 0.77 -14.98 -3.37
C ILE A 34 2.01 -15.89 -3.40
N GLY A 35 2.14 -16.83 -2.47
CA GLY A 35 3.29 -17.75 -2.44
C GLY A 35 3.40 -18.62 -3.70
N GLY A 36 2.27 -19.12 -4.22
CA GLY A 36 2.25 -19.89 -5.48
C GLY A 36 2.61 -19.03 -6.70
N LEU A 37 2.18 -17.77 -6.72
CA LEU A 37 2.50 -16.82 -7.79
C LEU A 37 3.98 -16.45 -7.77
N THR A 38 4.54 -16.12 -6.61
CA THR A 38 5.96 -15.77 -6.50
C THR A 38 6.87 -16.95 -6.82
N ARG A 39 6.46 -18.17 -6.46
CA ARG A 39 7.19 -19.40 -6.83
C ARG A 39 7.18 -19.67 -8.34
N ARG A 40 6.11 -19.30 -9.05
CA ARG A 40 5.94 -19.60 -10.48
C ARG A 40 6.46 -18.49 -11.41
N TYR A 41 6.25 -17.23 -11.04
CA TYR A 41 6.53 -16.07 -11.87
C TYR A 41 7.71 -15.22 -11.36
N GLY A 42 8.25 -15.57 -10.19
CA GLY A 42 9.35 -14.84 -9.58
C GLY A 42 8.86 -13.68 -8.68
N PRO A 43 9.76 -12.76 -8.31
CA PRO A 43 9.51 -11.80 -7.25
C PRO A 43 8.71 -10.56 -7.70
N ALA A 44 8.33 -10.48 -8.99
CA ALA A 44 7.43 -9.46 -9.53
C ALA A 44 6.40 -10.12 -10.46
N VAL A 45 5.11 -9.88 -10.24
CA VAL A 45 4.02 -10.55 -10.97
C VAL A 45 2.89 -9.58 -11.28
N SER A 46 2.41 -9.56 -12.53
CA SER A 46 1.23 -8.77 -12.90
C SER A 46 -0.08 -9.53 -12.63
N LEU A 47 -1.03 -8.86 -12.01
CA LEU A 47 -2.34 -9.37 -11.64
C LEU A 47 -3.44 -8.43 -12.11
N ASN A 48 -4.65 -8.95 -12.28
CA ASN A 48 -5.85 -8.16 -12.55
C ASN A 48 -6.92 -8.49 -11.49
N LEU A 49 -7.07 -7.60 -10.51
CA LEU A 49 -7.93 -7.81 -9.34
C LEU A 49 -9.22 -6.98 -9.42
N PRO A 50 -10.37 -7.47 -8.90
CA PRO A 50 -11.63 -6.73 -8.89
C PRO A 50 -11.55 -5.33 -8.25
N ILE A 51 -10.81 -5.15 -7.15
CA ILE A 51 -10.74 -3.87 -6.41
C ILE A 51 -9.56 -3.01 -6.85
N PHE A 52 -8.40 -3.63 -7.08
CA PHE A 52 -7.14 -2.92 -7.38
C PHE A 52 -6.86 -2.74 -8.88
N GLY A 53 -7.68 -3.34 -9.75
CA GLY A 53 -7.47 -3.30 -11.20
C GLY A 53 -6.19 -4.04 -11.63
N LYS A 54 -5.49 -3.49 -12.63
CA LYS A 54 -4.17 -4.00 -13.05
C LYS A 54 -3.14 -3.63 -11.98
N THR A 55 -2.56 -4.62 -11.32
CA THR A 55 -1.64 -4.43 -10.21
C THR A 55 -0.37 -5.24 -10.44
N VAL A 56 0.77 -4.70 -10.01
CA VAL A 56 2.03 -5.45 -9.95
C VAL A 56 2.31 -5.80 -8.50
N LEU A 57 2.38 -7.09 -8.20
CA LEU A 57 2.84 -7.60 -6.92
C LEU A 57 4.36 -7.64 -6.93
N ILE A 58 4.99 -6.97 -5.97
CA ILE A 58 6.45 -6.91 -5.81
C ILE A 58 6.80 -7.52 -4.46
N SER A 59 7.70 -8.50 -4.46
CA SER A 59 8.25 -9.14 -3.25
C SER A 59 9.78 -9.09 -3.20
N GLU A 60 10.44 -8.53 -4.21
CA GLU A 60 11.89 -8.35 -4.22
C GLU A 60 12.29 -7.20 -3.28
N PRO A 61 13.14 -7.41 -2.26
CA PRO A 61 13.49 -6.38 -1.29
C PRO A 61 14.07 -5.10 -1.89
N GLY A 62 14.88 -5.19 -2.95
CA GLY A 62 15.45 -4.05 -3.66
C GLY A 62 14.37 -3.18 -4.32
N LEU A 63 13.45 -3.80 -5.08
CA LEU A 63 12.32 -3.11 -5.70
C LEU A 63 11.35 -2.53 -4.67
N VAL A 64 11.12 -3.24 -3.57
CA VAL A 64 10.31 -2.73 -2.45
C VAL A 64 10.97 -1.48 -1.86
N LYS A 65 12.28 -1.54 -1.59
CA LYS A 65 13.03 -0.38 -1.11
C LYS A 65 12.94 0.80 -2.09
N ASP A 66 13.13 0.55 -3.38
CA ASP A 66 13.04 1.57 -4.42
C ASP A 66 11.63 2.17 -4.50
N LEU A 67 10.56 1.37 -4.36
CA LEU A 67 9.18 1.85 -4.33
C LEU A 67 8.90 2.75 -3.11
N PHE A 68 9.32 2.32 -1.92
CA PHE A 68 9.09 3.08 -0.67
C PHE A 68 9.99 4.31 -0.50
N THR A 69 11.04 4.43 -1.31
CA THR A 69 11.96 5.59 -1.33
C THR A 69 11.76 6.48 -2.57
N ALA A 70 10.87 6.09 -3.48
CA ALA A 70 10.53 6.90 -4.64
C ALA A 70 9.94 8.26 -4.21
N GLY A 71 10.18 9.27 -5.04
CA GLY A 71 9.58 10.59 -4.85
C GLY A 71 8.06 10.53 -4.96
N GLY A 72 7.37 11.39 -4.19
CA GLY A 72 5.91 11.49 -4.19
C GLY A 72 5.32 12.00 -5.52
N ASP A 73 6.17 12.53 -6.40
CA ASP A 73 5.87 12.88 -7.79
C ASP A 73 5.78 11.65 -8.71
N LEU A 74 6.48 10.56 -8.37
CA LEU A 74 6.50 9.31 -9.13
C LEU A 74 5.50 8.28 -8.58
N VAL A 75 5.30 8.26 -7.25
CA VAL A 75 4.47 7.26 -6.57
C VAL A 75 3.49 7.94 -5.62
N GLY A 76 2.21 7.84 -5.94
CA GLY A 76 1.11 8.27 -5.07
C GLY A 76 0.57 7.13 -4.21
N ARG A 77 -0.19 7.47 -3.17
CA ARG A 77 -0.85 6.46 -2.32
C ARG A 77 -2.21 6.12 -2.90
N ALA A 78 -2.33 4.91 -3.44
CA ALA A 78 -3.63 4.36 -3.76
C ALA A 78 -4.33 3.94 -2.46
N THR A 79 -5.29 4.73 -1.98
CA THR A 79 -6.16 4.34 -0.87
C THR A 79 -7.62 4.62 -1.21
N ASN A 80 -8.48 3.64 -0.95
CA ASN A 80 -9.92 3.78 -1.05
C ASN A 80 -10.53 4.41 0.21
N LEU A 81 -9.73 4.61 1.28
CA LEU A 81 -10.21 5.24 2.51
C LEU A 81 -10.58 6.71 2.30
N GLY A 82 -10.00 7.37 1.30
CA GLY A 82 -10.38 8.74 0.93
C GLY A 82 -11.83 8.85 0.46
N GLU A 83 -12.37 7.81 -0.20
CA GLU A 83 -13.77 7.76 -0.62
C GLU A 83 -14.73 7.65 0.57
N VAL A 84 -14.28 7.02 1.66
CA VAL A 84 -15.08 6.84 2.88
C VAL A 84 -14.94 8.05 3.82
N LEU A 85 -13.73 8.58 3.98
CA LEU A 85 -13.41 9.63 4.95
C LEU A 85 -13.52 11.05 4.36
N GLY A 86 -13.72 11.16 3.05
CA GLY A 86 -13.94 12.41 2.33
C GLY A 86 -12.67 13.03 1.75
N PRO A 87 -12.84 13.98 0.80
CA PRO A 87 -11.74 14.57 0.02
C PRO A 87 -10.76 15.39 0.88
N GLY A 88 -11.19 15.91 2.02
CA GLY A 88 -10.32 16.65 2.96
C GLY A 88 -9.55 15.77 3.95
N SER A 89 -9.69 14.44 3.89
CA SER A 89 -9.03 13.52 4.81
C SER A 89 -7.53 13.34 4.48
N THR A 90 -6.71 13.01 5.48
CA THR A 90 -5.27 12.70 5.29
C THR A 90 -5.02 11.57 4.28
N PHE A 91 -6.03 10.71 4.07
CA PHE A 91 -5.98 9.61 3.11
C PHE A 91 -6.26 10.05 1.68
N SER A 92 -6.90 11.21 1.48
CA SER A 92 -7.19 11.77 0.15
C SER A 92 -6.10 12.73 -0.33
N LEU A 93 -5.32 13.29 0.58
CA LEU A 93 -4.22 14.22 0.26
C LEU A 93 -2.97 13.46 -0.16
N ASP A 94 -2.17 14.04 -1.06
CA ASP A 94 -0.82 13.59 -1.39
C ASP A 94 0.16 14.76 -1.45
N GLY A 95 1.45 14.48 -1.68
CA GLY A 95 2.48 15.51 -1.80
C GLY A 95 2.60 16.44 -0.59
N ASP A 96 2.62 17.75 -0.85
CA ASP A 96 2.82 18.78 0.16
C ASP A 96 1.61 18.96 1.08
N GLU A 97 0.38 18.90 0.56
CA GLU A 97 -0.83 18.98 1.38
C GLU A 97 -0.88 17.84 2.41
N HIS A 98 -0.51 16.63 1.99
CA HIS A 98 -0.39 15.50 2.91
C HIS A 98 0.73 15.70 3.93
N ARG A 99 1.86 16.30 3.52
CA ARG A 99 2.98 16.60 4.42
C ARG A 99 2.58 17.61 5.50
N GLU A 100 1.87 18.67 5.13
CA GLU A 100 1.34 19.66 6.07
C GLU A 100 0.35 19.03 7.04
N ARG A 101 -0.58 18.21 6.54
CA ARG A 101 -1.53 17.49 7.40
C ARG A 101 -0.82 16.59 8.41
N ARG A 102 0.22 15.86 7.99
CA ARG A 102 1.01 15.02 8.91
C ARG A 102 1.73 15.82 9.98
N LYS A 103 2.22 17.03 9.69
CA LYS A 103 2.85 17.89 10.72
C LYS A 103 1.91 18.20 11.88
N LEU A 104 0.60 18.29 11.61
CA LEU A 104 -0.41 18.53 12.65
C LEU A 104 -0.80 17.25 13.40
N LEU A 105 -0.87 16.11 12.70
CA LEU A 105 -1.41 14.87 13.27
C LEU A 105 -0.37 13.95 13.92
N VAL A 106 0.90 14.02 13.53
CA VAL A 106 1.96 13.15 14.05
C VAL A 106 2.44 13.51 15.46
N PRO A 107 2.52 14.79 15.90
CA PRO A 107 3.08 15.13 17.21
C PRO A 107 2.43 14.43 18.42
N PRO A 108 1.10 14.22 18.48
CA PRO A 108 0.48 13.43 19.56
C PRO A 108 0.97 11.97 19.62
N PHE A 109 1.40 11.39 18.50
CA PHE A 109 1.91 10.02 18.43
C PHE A 109 3.44 9.92 18.67
N HIS A 110 4.08 11.01 19.06
CA HIS A 110 5.50 11.00 19.40
C HIS A 110 5.70 10.29 20.75
N GLY A 111 6.79 9.52 20.91
CA GLY A 111 6.98 8.64 22.08
C GLY A 111 6.79 9.32 23.44
N LYS A 112 7.22 10.59 23.59
CA LYS A 112 7.00 11.37 24.82
C LYS A 112 5.52 11.60 25.15
N ARG A 113 4.68 11.78 24.14
CA ARG A 113 3.21 11.95 24.29
C ARG A 113 2.53 10.59 24.49
N MET A 114 3.03 9.55 23.82
CA MET A 114 2.50 8.17 23.94
C MET A 114 2.54 7.63 25.37
N HIS A 115 3.59 7.93 26.15
CA HIS A 115 3.64 7.52 27.56
C HIS A 115 2.46 8.04 28.39
N GLY A 116 1.93 9.23 28.07
CA GLY A 116 0.75 9.76 28.75
C GLY A 116 -0.55 9.01 28.40
N TYR A 117 -0.58 8.27 27.29
CA TYR A 117 -1.74 7.46 26.91
C TYR A 117 -1.76 6.09 27.58
N GLU A 118 -0.64 5.62 28.15
CA GLU A 118 -0.56 4.30 28.79
C GLU A 118 -1.59 4.16 29.92
N SER A 119 -1.65 5.13 30.84
CA SER A 119 -2.59 5.09 31.96
C SER A 119 -4.05 5.19 31.51
N ILE A 120 -4.33 5.98 30.46
CA ILE A 120 -5.67 6.13 29.90
C ILE A 120 -6.13 4.80 29.29
N VAL A 121 -5.26 4.15 28.53
CA VAL A 121 -5.57 2.84 27.92
C VAL A 121 -5.75 1.78 28.99
N GLU A 122 -4.91 1.76 30.04
CA GLU A 122 -5.04 0.82 31.15
C GLU A 122 -6.38 1.00 31.89
N GLU A 123 -6.76 2.24 32.21
CA GLU A 123 -8.02 2.55 32.87
C GLU A 123 -9.24 2.11 32.04
N GLU A 124 -9.26 2.42 30.75
CA GLU A 124 -10.39 2.09 29.86
C GLU A 124 -10.49 0.58 29.55
N VAL A 125 -9.39 -0.17 29.63
CA VAL A 125 -9.39 -1.63 29.41
C VAL A 125 -9.78 -2.40 30.68
N LEU A 126 -9.43 -1.88 31.86
CA LEU A 126 -9.78 -2.50 33.15
C LEU A 126 -11.23 -2.19 33.58
N ARG A 127 -11.88 -1.23 32.92
CA ARG A 127 -13.29 -0.86 33.13
C ARG A 127 -14.24 -1.81 32.41
#